data_AF-A0A3D2F5Y1-F1
#
_entry.id   AF-A0A3D2F5Y1-F1
#
_cell.length_a   1.000
_cell.length_b   1.000
_cell.length_c   1.000
_cell.angle_alpha   90.00
_cell.angle_beta   90.00
_cell.angle_gamma   90.00
#
_symmetry.space_group_name_H-M   'P 1'
#
loop_
_entity.id
_entity.type
_entity.pdbx_description
1 polymer ?
#
loop_
_entity_poly.entity_id
_entity_poly.type
_entity_poly.pdbx_seq_one_letter_code
_entity_poly.pdbx_strand_id
1 'polypeptide(L)'
;QTAFGILFEGKATPSQIGGFLMALRTRGETVDEYAAAAAVMRAKCHAVSAPAGAMDIVGTGGDGKNTLNISTATAFVVAGAGVTVAKHGNRNLSSKSGASDALTEMGLNVMVGP
;
A
#
# COMPACT_ATOMS: atom_id res chain seq x y z
N GLN A 1 -8.59 -14.21 9.49
CA GLN A 1 -7.49 -14.58 8.56
C GLN A 1 -7.96 -15.49 7.44
N THR A 2 -8.68 -16.60 7.71
CA THR A 2 -9.16 -17.54 6.68
C THR A 2 -9.91 -16.87 5.52
N ALA A 3 -10.86 -15.97 5.79
CA ALA A 3 -11.60 -15.24 4.76
C ALA A 3 -10.67 -14.42 3.83
N PHE A 4 -9.72 -13.69 4.41
CA PHE A 4 -8.69 -12.97 3.64
C PHE A 4 -7.80 -13.92 2.83
N GLY A 5 -7.45 -15.10 3.39
CA GLY A 5 -6.69 -16.12 2.66
C GLY A 5 -7.40 -16.58 1.38
N ILE A 6 -8.68 -16.92 1.49
CA ILE A 6 -9.53 -17.30 0.35
C ILE A 6 -9.62 -16.16 -0.67
N LEU A 7 -9.79 -14.92 -0.20
CA LEU A 7 -9.85 -13.73 -1.05
C LEU A 7 -8.56 -13.52 -1.84
N PHE A 8 -7.40 -13.51 -1.17
CA PHE A 8 -6.11 -13.27 -1.82
C PHE A 8 -5.62 -14.44 -2.68
N GLU A 9 -6.15 -15.65 -2.50
CA GLU A 9 -5.89 -16.81 -3.36
C GLU A 9 -6.80 -16.86 -4.59
N GLY A 10 -7.73 -15.90 -4.74
CA GLY A 10 -8.69 -15.89 -5.85
C GLY A 10 -9.72 -17.02 -5.78
N LYS A 11 -9.92 -17.62 -4.60
CA LYS A 11 -10.84 -18.75 -4.40
C LYS A 11 -12.28 -18.34 -4.08
N ALA A 12 -12.52 -17.06 -3.82
CA ALA A 12 -13.85 -16.50 -3.60
C ALA A 12 -14.48 -16.04 -4.92
N THR A 13 -15.79 -16.24 -5.07
CA THR A 13 -16.54 -15.68 -6.20
C THR A 13 -16.64 -14.15 -6.09
N PRO A 14 -16.87 -13.41 -7.19
CA PRO A 14 -17.07 -11.97 -7.13
C PRO A 14 -18.16 -11.54 -6.14
N SER A 15 -19.26 -12.31 -6.07
CA SER A 15 -20.36 -12.05 -5.12
C SER A 15 -19.93 -12.23 -3.66
N GLN A 16 -19.10 -13.25 -3.37
CA GLN A 16 -18.54 -13.46 -2.02
C GLN A 16 -17.59 -12.34 -1.62
N ILE A 17 -16.72 -11.91 -2.55
CA ILE A 17 -15.79 -10.79 -2.32
C ILE A 17 -16.58 -9.51 -2.03
N GLY A 18 -17.55 -9.17 -2.90
CA GLY A 18 -18.39 -7.99 -2.73
C GLY A 18 -19.17 -8.00 -1.42
N GLY A 19 -19.82 -9.13 -1.09
CA GLY A 19 -20.56 -9.29 0.16
C GLY A 19 -19.68 -9.16 1.40
N PHE A 20 -18.50 -9.79 1.39
CA PHE A 20 -17.55 -9.72 2.49
C PHE A 20 -17.04 -8.29 2.73
N LEU A 21 -16.59 -7.60 1.67
CA LEU A 21 -16.10 -6.23 1.77
C LEU A 21 -17.21 -5.24 2.18
N MET A 22 -18.44 -5.43 1.70
CA MET A 22 -19.58 -4.60 2.10
C MET A 22 -19.95 -4.80 3.58
N ALA A 23 -19.94 -6.05 4.05
CA ALA A 23 -20.22 -6.37 5.45
C ALA A 23 -19.19 -5.73 6.40
N LEU A 24 -17.90 -5.80 6.04
CA LEU A 24 -16.82 -5.10 6.75
C LEU A 24 -17.07 -3.59 6.78
N ARG A 25 -17.31 -2.98 5.61
CA ARG A 25 -17.50 -1.53 5.50
C ARG A 25 -18.72 -1.02 6.27
N THR A 26 -19.83 -1.75 6.21
CA THR A 26 -21.10 -1.33 6.83
C THR A 26 -21.05 -1.44 8.35
N ARG A 27 -20.44 -2.51 8.86
CA ARG A 27 -20.26 -2.72 10.31
C ARG A 27 -19.15 -1.84 10.90
N GLY A 28 -18.17 -1.47 10.08
CA GLY A 28 -16.89 -0.94 10.53
C GLY A 28 -15.93 -2.10 10.85
N GLU A 29 -14.70 -1.98 10.36
CA GLU A 29 -13.66 -2.98 10.62
C GLU A 29 -13.06 -2.82 12.02
N THR A 30 -12.75 -3.94 12.66
CA THR A 30 -12.00 -3.93 13.93
C THR A 30 -10.49 -3.93 13.70
N VAL A 31 -9.73 -3.60 14.75
CA VAL A 31 -8.26 -3.68 14.74
C VAL A 31 -7.78 -5.10 14.38
N ASP A 32 -8.43 -6.12 14.93
CA ASP A 32 -8.09 -7.52 14.64
C ASP A 32 -8.34 -7.89 13.17
N GLU A 33 -9.38 -7.31 12.56
CA GLU A 33 -9.67 -7.51 11.14
C GLU A 33 -8.63 -6.85 10.24
N TYR A 34 -8.21 -5.62 10.56
CA TYR A 34 -7.10 -4.95 9.85
C TYR A 34 -5.79 -5.72 10.01
N ALA A 35 -5.47 -6.15 11.23
CA ALA A 35 -4.25 -6.92 11.52
C ALA A 35 -4.27 -8.26 10.76
N ALA A 36 -5.42 -8.95 10.75
CA ALA A 36 -5.60 -10.19 10.01
C ALA A 36 -5.44 -9.99 8.49
N ALA A 37 -6.02 -8.94 7.91
CA ALA A 37 -5.87 -8.61 6.50
C ALA A 37 -4.39 -8.35 6.16
N ALA A 38 -3.74 -7.48 6.92
CA ALA A 38 -2.35 -7.10 6.71
C ALA A 38 -1.38 -8.27 6.91
N ALA A 39 -1.63 -9.16 7.86
CA ALA A 39 -0.81 -10.36 8.07
C ALA A 39 -0.90 -11.32 6.87
N VAL A 40 -2.11 -11.58 6.37
CA VAL A 40 -2.30 -12.47 5.21
C VAL A 40 -1.73 -11.83 3.94
N MET A 41 -1.91 -10.52 3.74
CA MET A 41 -1.28 -9.80 2.63
C MET A 41 0.24 -9.93 2.65
N ARG A 42 0.87 -9.69 3.81
CA ARG A 42 2.33 -9.81 3.97
C ARG A 42 2.84 -11.24 3.77
N ALA A 43 2.07 -12.25 4.17
CA ALA A 43 2.44 -13.65 3.94
C ALA A 43 2.38 -14.06 2.45
N LYS A 44 1.69 -13.28 1.60
CA LYS A 44 1.49 -13.57 0.17
C LYS A 44 2.21 -12.62 -0.76
N CYS A 45 2.77 -11.52 -0.27
CA CYS A 45 3.50 -10.57 -1.11
C CYS A 45 4.88 -11.14 -1.50
N HIS A 46 5.44 -10.60 -2.58
CA HIS A 46 6.87 -10.78 -2.83
C HIS A 46 7.65 -10.01 -1.76
N ALA A 47 8.35 -10.73 -0.90
CA ALA A 47 9.08 -10.15 0.22
C ALA A 47 10.32 -9.39 -0.27
N VAL A 48 10.50 -8.19 0.25
CA VAL A 48 11.69 -7.35 0.02
C VAL A 48 12.45 -7.22 1.34
N SER A 49 13.78 -7.34 1.30
CA SER A 49 14.62 -7.09 2.48
C SER A 49 15.01 -5.62 2.53
N ALA A 50 14.67 -4.95 3.63
CA ALA A 50 15.05 -3.56 3.87
C ALA A 50 16.17 -3.49 4.92
N PRO A 51 17.07 -2.49 4.85
CA PRO A 51 18.06 -2.27 5.91
C PRO A 51 17.41 -2.09 7.28
N ALA A 52 18.12 -2.49 8.33
CA ALA A 52 17.66 -2.29 9.70
C ALA A 52 17.41 -0.80 9.98
N GLY A 53 16.26 -0.48 10.58
CA GLY A 53 15.87 0.90 10.84
C GLY A 53 15.30 1.66 9.64
N ALA A 54 15.06 0.99 8.51
CA ALA A 54 14.39 1.60 7.37
C ALA A 54 12.97 2.07 7.76
N MET A 55 12.61 3.27 7.32
CA MET A 55 11.31 3.91 7.57
C MET A 55 10.46 3.89 6.30
N ASP A 56 9.14 3.73 6.45
CA ASP A 56 8.18 3.97 5.38
C ASP A 56 7.45 5.30 5.61
N ILE A 57 7.23 6.04 4.53
CA ILE A 57 6.44 7.28 4.53
C ILE A 57 5.35 7.09 3.48
N VAL A 58 4.17 6.68 3.94
CA VAL A 58 3.09 6.22 3.07
C VAL A 58 1.75 6.78 3.55
N GLY A 59 0.76 6.79 2.65
CA GLY A 59 -0.63 7.11 2.98
C GLY A 59 -1.55 6.12 2.29
N THR A 60 -2.76 5.98 2.83
CA THR A 60 -3.80 5.11 2.24
C THR A 60 -4.31 5.60 0.89
N GLY A 61 -4.14 6.90 0.60
CA GLY A 61 -4.76 7.57 -0.54
C GLY A 61 -6.27 7.75 -0.36
N GLY A 62 -6.94 8.24 -1.41
CA GLY A 62 -8.39 8.37 -1.44
C GLY A 62 -8.99 9.52 -0.62
N ASP A 63 -8.19 10.50 -0.20
CA ASP A 63 -8.67 11.65 0.58
C ASP A 63 -9.40 12.71 -0.27
N GLY A 64 -9.36 12.59 -1.60
CA GLY A 64 -9.98 13.51 -2.55
C GLY A 64 -9.35 14.90 -2.60
N LYS A 65 -8.21 15.12 -1.93
CA LYS A 65 -7.64 16.47 -1.76
C LYS A 65 -6.76 16.93 -2.91
N ASN A 66 -6.47 16.05 -3.88
CA ASN A 66 -5.62 16.36 -5.04
C ASN A 66 -4.30 17.05 -4.65
N THR A 67 -3.71 16.65 -3.54
CA THR A 67 -2.44 17.21 -3.08
C THR A 67 -1.31 16.83 -4.02
N LEU A 68 -0.20 17.55 -3.92
CA LEU A 68 1.07 17.10 -4.48
C LEU A 68 1.48 15.75 -3.87
N ASN A 69 2.49 15.09 -4.46
CA ASN A 69 3.07 13.86 -3.93
C ASN A 69 3.92 14.14 -2.67
N ILE A 70 3.30 14.73 -1.64
CA ILE A 70 3.93 15.22 -0.40
C ILE A 70 4.71 14.08 0.27
N SER A 71 4.10 12.91 0.44
CA SER A 71 4.77 11.76 1.05
C SER A 71 5.98 11.25 0.25
N THR A 72 6.02 11.49 -1.06
CA THR A 72 7.19 11.16 -1.90
C THR A 72 8.28 12.20 -1.73
N ALA A 73 7.93 13.50 -1.74
CA ALA A 73 8.89 14.56 -1.47
C ALA A 73 9.51 14.44 -0.07
N THR A 74 8.70 14.15 0.94
CA THR A 74 9.17 13.92 2.32
C THR A 74 10.12 12.73 2.39
N ALA A 75 9.89 11.65 1.63
CA ALA A 75 10.79 10.50 1.59
C ALA A 75 12.20 10.91 1.13
N PHE A 76 12.32 11.77 0.12
CA PHE A 76 13.62 12.28 -0.31
C PHE A 76 14.28 13.21 0.70
N VAL A 77 13.51 14.09 1.35
CA VAL A 77 14.05 14.98 2.40
C VAL A 77 14.60 14.18 3.58
N VAL A 78 13.85 13.18 4.04
CA VAL A 78 14.24 12.30 5.16
C VAL A 78 15.46 11.44 4.78
N ALA A 79 15.49 10.92 3.55
CA ALA A 79 16.68 10.23 3.03
C ALA A 79 17.91 11.15 2.96
N GLY A 80 17.74 12.39 2.51
CA GLY A 80 18.79 13.41 2.47
C GLY A 80 19.30 13.81 3.86
N ALA A 81 18.48 13.64 4.90
CA ALA A 81 18.87 13.81 6.30
C ALA A 81 19.60 12.59 6.90
N GLY A 82 19.86 11.54 6.11
CA GLY A 82 20.65 10.38 6.51
C GLY A 82 19.83 9.19 7.05
N VAL A 83 18.50 9.25 6.99
CA VAL A 83 17.63 8.14 7.42
C VAL A 83 17.35 7.22 6.22
N THR A 84 17.51 5.91 6.39
CA THR A 84 17.12 4.97 5.34
C THR A 84 15.60 4.95 5.16
N VAL A 85 15.12 5.18 3.93
CA VAL A 85 13.68 5.16 3.60
C VAL A 85 13.38 4.02 2.64
N ALA A 86 12.47 3.12 3.03
CA ALA A 86 11.90 2.06 2.21
C ALA A 86 10.41 2.37 1.98
N LYS A 87 10.13 3.11 0.90
CA LYS A 87 8.78 3.63 0.63
C LYS A 87 7.94 2.63 -0.16
N HIS A 88 6.77 2.28 0.37
CA HIS A 88 5.74 1.60 -0.43
C HIS A 88 4.98 2.63 -1.28
N GLY A 89 4.67 2.29 -2.53
CA GLY A 89 3.97 3.19 -3.44
C GLY A 89 3.25 2.48 -4.57
N ASN A 90 2.31 3.19 -5.19
CA ASN A 90 1.60 2.76 -6.38
C ASN A 90 1.37 3.95 -7.32
N ARG A 91 0.85 3.68 -8.51
CA ARG A 91 0.27 4.68 -9.42
C ARG A 91 -0.98 5.31 -8.80
N ASN A 92 -1.49 6.37 -9.43
CA ASN A 92 -2.69 7.04 -8.97
C ASN A 92 -3.90 6.07 -8.85
N LEU A 93 -4.75 6.37 -7.87
CA LEU A 93 -6.05 5.69 -7.68
C LEU A 93 -7.19 6.68 -7.92
N SER A 94 -7.08 7.88 -7.34
CA SER A 94 -8.09 8.95 -7.44
C SER A 94 -7.50 10.36 -7.56
N SER A 95 -6.17 10.52 -7.45
CA SER A 95 -5.45 11.78 -7.64
C SER A 95 -4.95 11.92 -9.09
N LYS A 96 -4.40 13.08 -9.44
CA LYS A 96 -3.73 13.28 -10.74
C LYS A 96 -2.46 12.42 -10.90
N SER A 97 -1.70 12.22 -9.83
CA SER A 97 -0.47 11.40 -9.82
C SER A 97 -0.28 10.64 -8.50
N GLY A 98 0.16 9.39 -8.59
CA GLY A 98 0.64 8.58 -7.47
C GLY A 98 2.16 8.70 -7.28
N ALA A 99 2.70 7.98 -6.29
CA ALA A 99 4.14 7.98 -6.04
C ALA A 99 4.91 7.39 -7.23
N SER A 100 4.43 6.26 -7.78
CA SER A 100 5.08 5.60 -8.92
C SER A 100 5.05 6.45 -10.19
N ASP A 101 4.00 7.24 -10.41
CA ASP A 101 3.90 8.13 -11.58
C ASP A 101 4.96 9.23 -11.50
N ALA A 102 5.04 9.91 -10.34
CA ALA A 102 6.02 10.97 -10.13
C ALA A 102 7.47 10.48 -10.23
N LEU A 103 7.77 9.31 -9.67
CA LEU A 103 9.11 8.72 -9.75
C LEU A 103 9.46 8.28 -11.18
N THR A 104 8.50 7.72 -11.92
CA THR A 104 8.71 7.33 -13.32
C THR A 104 9.02 8.56 -14.18
N GLU A 105 8.31 9.67 -13.97
CA GLU A 105 8.55 10.93 -14.70
C GLU A 105 9.94 11.53 -14.38
N MET A 106 10.46 11.27 -13.18
CA MET A 106 11.85 11.62 -12.80
C MET A 106 12.89 10.66 -13.41
N GLY A 107 12.48 9.69 -14.22
CA GLY A 107 13.37 8.72 -14.88
C GLY A 107 13.73 7.51 -14.03
N LEU A 108 13.05 7.28 -12.89
CA LEU A 108 13.29 6.10 -12.05
C LEU A 108 12.50 4.90 -12.55
N ASN A 109 13.18 3.76 -12.70
CA ASN A 109 12.50 2.49 -12.92
C ASN A 109 11.91 1.98 -11.60
N VAL A 110 10.59 2.10 -11.46
CA VAL A 110 9.84 1.62 -10.27
C VAL A 110 9.33 0.18 -10.40
N MET A 111 9.52 -0.46 -11.56
CA MET A 111 9.10 -1.85 -11.81
C MET A 111 10.28 -2.81 -11.66
N VAL A 112 11.06 -2.64 -10.59
CA VAL A 112 12.16 -3.54 -10.23
C VAL A 112 11.62 -4.74 -9.43
N GLY A 113 12.30 -5.88 -9.55
CA GLY A 113 12.02 -7.05 -8.72
C GLY A 113 12.45 -6.85 -7.26
N PRO A 114 11.99 -7.73 -6.36
CA PRO A 114 12.50 -7.83 -4.98
C PRO A 114 14.01 -8.11 -4.92
#